data_AF-A0A7D4BEI0-F1
#
_entry.id   AF-A0A7D4BEI0-F1
#
_cell.length_a   1.000
_cell.length_b   1.000
_cell.length_c   1.000
_cell.angle_alpha   90.00
_cell.angle_beta   90.00
_cell.angle_gamma   90.00
#
_symmetry.space_group_name_H-M   'P 1'
#
loop_
_entity.id
_entity.type
_entity.pdbx_description
1 polymer ?
#
loop_
_entity_poly.entity_id
_entity_poly.type
_entity_poly.pdbx_seq_one_letter_code
_entity_poly.pdbx_strand_id
1 'polypeptide(L)'
;MRYRLLFLSCLASLLLVARFSRAQQPALPTDVLLLTSGQEIRCRVLTITPDEVSYLPRPDSVSPASARPDTLHLPVATVFLVRYANGTHEVLAAHSPSVRPGTEPLVGLSRAQRQQLGRLDAQRYYHQSGPYWAAFGTTLYLGPLLGLAPTIGISSVPVRARNLAAPPLLADADYAHGYQQQANRRKRGRTWAGYGTATGVYVVLFAALLASLSH
;
A
#
# COMPACT_ATOMS: atom_id res chain seq x y z
N MET A 1 -56.63 -35.03 -25.23
CA MET A 1 -56.02 -35.86 -24.15
C MET A 1 -54.49 -35.74 -24.04
N ARG A 2 -53.72 -35.44 -25.11
CA ARG A 2 -52.25 -35.29 -25.05
C ARG A 2 -51.72 -34.09 -24.22
N TYR A 3 -52.49 -33.02 -24.08
CA TYR A 3 -52.07 -31.85 -23.28
C TYR A 3 -52.19 -32.02 -21.76
N ARG A 4 -52.97 -33.00 -21.28
CA ARG A 4 -53.08 -33.27 -19.83
C ARG A 4 -51.91 -34.09 -19.27
N LEU A 5 -51.27 -34.94 -20.09
CA LEU A 5 -50.09 -35.70 -19.68
C LEU A 5 -48.80 -34.85 -19.65
N LEU A 6 -48.66 -33.86 -20.54
CA LEU A 6 -47.52 -32.94 -20.55
C LEU A 6 -47.53 -31.94 -19.38
N PHE A 7 -48.70 -31.59 -18.86
CA PHE A 7 -48.81 -30.71 -17.69
C PHE A 7 -48.44 -31.43 -16.37
N LEU A 8 -48.73 -32.73 -16.27
CA LEU A 8 -48.40 -33.56 -15.10
C LEU A 8 -46.90 -33.88 -14.99
N SER A 9 -46.19 -34.04 -16.11
CA SER A 9 -44.73 -34.24 -16.08
C SER A 9 -43.96 -32.98 -15.70
N CYS A 10 -44.41 -31.80 -16.13
CA CYS A 10 -43.79 -30.52 -15.76
C CYS A 10 -43.99 -30.18 -14.27
N LEU A 11 -45.14 -30.56 -13.69
CA LEU A 11 -45.43 -30.35 -12.26
C LEU A 11 -44.63 -31.30 -11.35
N ALA A 12 -44.30 -32.50 -11.83
CA ALA A 12 -43.44 -33.45 -11.12
C ALA A 12 -41.96 -33.02 -11.12
N SER A 13 -41.48 -32.41 -12.22
CA SER A 13 -40.11 -31.86 -12.29
C SER A 13 -39.91 -30.61 -11.43
N LEU A 14 -40.96 -29.82 -11.20
CA LEU A 14 -40.88 -28.62 -10.35
C LEU A 14 -40.81 -28.94 -8.85
N LEU A 15 -41.31 -30.11 -8.42
CA LEU A 15 -41.28 -30.56 -7.02
C LEU A 15 -39.96 -31.23 -6.60
N LEU A 16 -39.09 -31.59 -7.56
CA LEU A 16 -37.80 -32.23 -7.24
C LEU A 16 -36.65 -31.23 -7.01
N VAL A 17 -36.80 -29.98 -7.45
CA VAL A 17 -35.80 -28.90 -7.20
C VAL A 17 -36.00 -28.25 -5.83
N ALA A 18 -37.17 -28.41 -5.20
CA ALA A 18 -37.51 -27.77 -3.93
C ALA A 18 -36.91 -28.42 -2.67
N ARG A 19 -36.10 -29.50 -2.80
CA ARG A 19 -35.56 -30.25 -1.64
C ARG A 19 -34.12 -29.88 -1.24
N PHE A 20 -33.49 -28.91 -1.91
CA PHE A 20 -32.14 -28.41 -1.54
C PHE A 20 -32.13 -27.00 -0.93
N SER A 21 -33.27 -26.51 -0.47
CA SER A 21 -33.29 -25.37 0.45
C SER A 21 -32.96 -25.89 1.84
N ARG A 22 -31.68 -26.23 2.08
CA ARG A 22 -31.16 -26.30 3.45
C ARG A 22 -31.42 -24.91 4.01
N ALA A 23 -32.37 -24.82 4.95
CA ALA A 23 -32.63 -23.61 5.69
C ALA A 23 -31.30 -23.12 6.25
N GLN A 24 -30.70 -22.13 5.61
CA GLN A 24 -29.62 -21.36 6.18
C GLN A 24 -30.28 -20.63 7.33
N GLN A 25 -30.28 -21.25 8.51
CA GLN A 25 -30.70 -20.58 9.74
C GLN A 25 -29.95 -19.24 9.77
N PRO A 26 -30.65 -18.11 9.99
CA PRO A 26 -29.99 -16.83 10.11
C PRO A 26 -29.00 -16.96 11.27
N ALA A 27 -27.71 -17.03 10.93
CA ALA A 27 -26.66 -16.97 11.93
C ALA A 27 -26.90 -15.66 12.68
N LEU A 28 -27.14 -15.76 13.99
CA LEU A 28 -27.27 -14.60 14.85
C LEU A 28 -26.12 -13.63 14.53
N PRO A 29 -26.39 -12.33 14.40
CA PRO A 29 -25.35 -11.34 14.20
C PRO A 29 -24.22 -11.58 15.22
N THR A 30 -23.03 -11.93 14.73
CA THR A 30 -21.87 -12.27 15.56
C THR A 30 -20.71 -11.38 15.17
N ASP A 31 -20.04 -10.81 16.15
CA ASP A 31 -18.84 -10.02 15.91
C ASP A 31 -17.66 -10.96 15.61
N VAL A 32 -16.71 -10.50 14.81
CA VAL A 32 -15.50 -11.24 14.50
C VAL A 32 -14.29 -10.39 14.85
N LEU A 33 -13.45 -10.92 15.73
CA LEU A 33 -12.12 -10.40 15.98
C LEU A 33 -11.15 -11.07 15.02
N LEU A 34 -10.51 -10.28 14.16
CA LEU A 34 -9.40 -10.73 13.34
C LEU A 34 -8.11 -10.33 14.03
N LEU A 35 -7.28 -11.32 14.36
CA LEU A 35 -5.99 -11.12 15.01
C LEU A 35 -4.92 -10.73 13.98
N THR A 36 -3.84 -10.11 14.46
CA THR A 36 -2.65 -9.83 13.63
C THR A 36 -1.98 -11.10 13.09
N SER A 37 -2.21 -12.25 13.72
CA SER A 37 -1.79 -13.58 13.23
C SER A 37 -2.62 -14.08 12.04
N GLY A 38 -3.73 -13.42 11.70
CA GLY A 38 -4.71 -13.88 10.70
C GLY A 38 -5.76 -14.86 11.26
N GLN A 39 -5.71 -15.16 12.56
CA GLN A 39 -6.74 -15.99 13.21
C GLN A 39 -8.03 -15.19 13.42
N GLU A 40 -9.17 -15.82 13.11
CA GLU A 40 -10.50 -15.25 13.35
C GLU A 40 -11.15 -15.86 14.59
N ILE A 41 -11.64 -15.00 15.48
CA ILE A 41 -12.39 -15.39 16.69
C ILE A 41 -13.81 -14.86 16.55
N ARG A 42 -14.80 -15.76 16.61
CA ARG A 42 -16.22 -15.40 16.62
C ARG A 42 -16.66 -15.12 18.05
N CYS A 43 -17.01 -13.88 18.33
CA CYS A 43 -17.32 -13.44 19.69
C CYS A 43 -18.43 -12.39 19.73
N ARG A 44 -18.79 -12.00 20.94
CA ARG A 44 -19.48 -10.73 21.20
C ARG A 44 -18.50 -9.79 21.89
N VAL A 45 -18.25 -8.63 21.30
CA VAL A 45 -17.38 -7.63 21.93
C VAL A 45 -18.16 -6.95 23.06
N LEU A 46 -17.56 -6.87 24.26
CA LEU A 46 -18.18 -6.24 25.42
C LEU A 46 -17.66 -4.82 25.59
N THR A 47 -16.34 -4.66 25.71
CA THR A 47 -15.68 -3.38 25.92
C THR A 47 -14.33 -3.36 25.20
N ILE A 48 -14.01 -2.21 24.60
CA ILE A 48 -12.70 -1.91 24.03
C ILE A 48 -12.12 -0.78 24.88
N THR A 49 -11.05 -1.05 25.62
CA THR A 49 -10.20 -0.04 26.24
C THR A 49 -8.96 0.18 25.36
N PRO A 50 -8.16 1.24 25.58
CA PRO A 50 -6.95 1.47 24.78
C PRO A 50 -5.94 0.32 24.82
N ASP A 51 -5.90 -0.43 25.93
CA ASP A 51 -4.93 -1.50 26.16
C ASP A 51 -5.53 -2.90 25.95
N GLU A 52 -6.84 -3.09 26.19
CA GLU A 52 -7.49 -4.40 26.20
C GLU A 52 -8.86 -4.43 25.50
N VAL A 53 -9.12 -5.54 24.82
CA VAL A 53 -10.43 -5.90 24.27
C VAL A 53 -11.02 -7.01 25.11
N SER A 54 -12.16 -6.75 25.76
CA SER A 54 -12.92 -7.75 26.50
C SER A 54 -14.01 -8.33 25.61
N TYR A 55 -14.03 -9.64 25.45
CA TYR A 55 -14.95 -10.34 24.55
C TYR A 55 -15.48 -11.64 25.17
N LEU A 56 -16.67 -12.02 24.74
CA LEU A 56 -17.28 -13.30 25.09
C LEU A 56 -17.16 -14.24 23.88
N PRO A 57 -16.33 -15.29 23.93
CA PRO A 57 -16.19 -16.24 22.83
C PRO A 57 -17.45 -17.10 22.66
N ARG A 58 -17.76 -17.48 21.42
CA ARG A 58 -18.77 -18.52 21.18
C ARG A 58 -18.18 -19.90 21.52
N PRO A 59 -18.95 -20.84 22.10
CA PRO A 59 -18.51 -22.22 22.32
C PRO A 59 -17.91 -22.89 21.06
N ASP A 60 -18.37 -22.51 19.86
CA ASP A 60 -17.85 -23.04 18.58
C ASP A 60 -16.46 -22.50 18.18
N SER A 61 -15.97 -21.47 18.88
CA SER A 61 -14.74 -20.73 18.53
C SER A 61 -13.56 -20.99 19.46
N VAL A 62 -13.77 -21.76 20.53
CA VAL A 62 -12.75 -22.10 21.54
C VAL A 62 -12.72 -23.61 21.71
N SER A 63 -11.51 -24.16 21.88
CA SER A 63 -11.26 -25.58 22.16
C SER A 63 -12.18 -26.10 23.30
N PRO A 64 -12.72 -27.32 23.24
CA PRO A 64 -13.81 -27.82 24.11
C PRO A 64 -13.48 -27.90 25.62
N ALA A 65 -12.31 -27.44 26.05
CA ALA A 65 -11.88 -27.38 27.45
C ALA A 65 -12.44 -26.18 28.24
N SER A 66 -13.15 -25.25 27.59
CA SER A 66 -13.72 -24.05 28.24
C SER A 66 -15.22 -23.96 27.99
N ALA A 67 -15.97 -24.88 28.61
CA ALA A 67 -17.43 -24.97 28.55
C ALA A 67 -18.17 -23.93 29.42
N ARG A 68 -17.46 -22.89 29.89
CA ARG A 68 -18.06 -21.75 30.60
C ARG A 68 -17.78 -20.49 29.78
N PRO A 69 -18.80 -19.70 29.39
CA PRO A 69 -18.60 -18.44 28.68
C PRO A 69 -18.11 -17.40 29.68
N ASP A 70 -16.87 -17.54 30.12
CA ASP A 70 -16.20 -16.51 30.92
C ASP A 70 -15.68 -15.42 29.98
N THR A 71 -15.76 -14.16 30.43
CA THR A 71 -15.22 -13.02 29.70
C THR A 71 -13.72 -13.19 29.50
N LEU A 72 -13.27 -13.15 28.25
CA LEU A 72 -11.86 -13.22 27.90
C LEU A 72 -11.34 -11.82 27.56
N HIS A 73 -10.07 -11.59 27.87
CA HIS A 73 -9.38 -10.33 27.61
C HIS A 73 -8.23 -10.57 26.62
N LEU A 74 -8.14 -9.73 25.60
CA LEU A 74 -7.05 -9.75 24.62
C LEU A 74 -6.38 -8.38 24.56
N PRO A 75 -5.05 -8.28 24.50
CA PRO A 75 -4.39 -7.00 24.26
C PRO A 75 -4.82 -6.41 22.90
N VAL A 76 -5.11 -5.11 22.86
CA VAL A 76 -5.50 -4.41 21.61
C VAL A 76 -4.43 -4.58 20.53
N ALA A 77 -3.15 -4.62 20.91
CA ALA A 77 -2.03 -4.83 19.99
C ALA A 77 -2.09 -6.16 19.19
N THR A 78 -2.83 -7.15 19.70
CA THR A 78 -2.99 -8.46 19.06
C THR A 78 -4.22 -8.50 18.14
N VAL A 79 -5.17 -7.57 18.30
CA VAL A 79 -6.34 -7.44 17.43
C VAL A 79 -5.99 -6.52 16.27
N PHE A 80 -6.24 -6.97 15.04
CA PHE A 80 -6.08 -6.14 13.84
C PHE A 80 -7.38 -5.44 13.46
N LEU A 81 -8.50 -6.16 13.51
CA LEU A 81 -9.80 -5.67 13.05
C LEU A 81 -10.92 -6.27 13.91
N VAL A 82 -11.84 -5.42 14.33
CA VAL A 82 -13.14 -5.82 14.86
C VAL A 82 -14.16 -5.66 13.75
N ARG A 83 -14.81 -6.74 13.33
CA ARG A 83 -15.95 -6.71 12.42
C ARG A 83 -17.22 -6.93 13.22
N TYR A 84 -18.01 -5.87 13.37
CA TYR A 84 -19.27 -5.92 14.08
C TYR A 84 -20.34 -6.61 13.25
N ALA A 85 -21.30 -7.18 13.94
CA ALA A 85 -22.37 -7.91 13.30
C ALA A 85 -23.32 -7.06 12.44
N ASN A 86 -23.30 -5.73 12.62
CA ASN A 86 -24.01 -4.76 11.80
C ASN A 86 -23.28 -4.45 10.46
N GLY A 87 -22.16 -5.10 10.18
CA GLY A 87 -21.34 -4.90 8.98
C GLY A 87 -20.34 -3.73 9.07
N THR A 88 -20.37 -2.95 10.15
CA THR A 88 -19.33 -1.95 10.43
C THR A 88 -18.06 -2.64 10.91
N HIS A 89 -16.91 -2.03 10.66
CA HIS A 89 -15.64 -2.56 11.07
C HIS A 89 -14.75 -1.46 11.64
N GLU A 90 -13.95 -1.83 12.63
CA GLU A 90 -13.01 -0.96 13.31
C GLU A 90 -11.62 -1.57 13.21
N VAL A 91 -10.70 -0.84 12.59
CA VAL A 91 -9.30 -1.26 12.47
C VAL A 91 -8.59 -0.83 13.74
N LEU A 92 -8.32 -1.78 14.61
CA LEU A 92 -7.46 -1.60 15.76
C LEU A 92 -6.02 -1.73 15.26
N ALA A 93 -5.57 -0.75 14.47
CA ALA A 93 -4.15 -0.66 14.14
C ALA A 93 -3.41 -0.57 15.47
N ALA A 94 -2.45 -1.48 15.69
CA ALA A 94 -1.58 -1.44 16.86
C ALA A 94 -1.22 0.02 17.11
N HIS A 95 -1.59 0.54 18.28
CA HIS A 95 -1.17 1.85 18.73
C HIS A 95 0.35 1.85 18.69
N SER A 96 0.93 2.30 17.56
CA SER A 96 2.25 2.87 17.59
C SER A 96 2.16 3.96 18.64
N PRO A 97 3.03 3.97 19.65
CA PRO A 97 2.92 4.89 20.77
C PRO A 97 2.68 6.28 20.20
N SER A 98 1.53 6.84 20.58
CA SER A 98 1.05 8.16 20.18
C SER A 98 2.25 9.11 20.09
N VAL A 99 2.66 9.43 18.86
CA VAL A 99 3.68 10.44 18.61
C VAL A 99 3.05 11.76 19.04
N ARG A 100 3.40 12.18 20.24
CA ARG A 100 3.12 13.51 20.77
C ARG A 100 3.61 14.50 19.70
N PRO A 101 2.76 15.40 19.17
CA PRO A 101 3.22 16.43 18.26
C PRO A 101 4.16 17.36 19.04
N GLY A 102 5.47 17.17 18.88
CA GLY A 102 6.49 17.97 19.55
C GLY A 102 7.72 17.24 20.09
N THR A 103 7.79 15.91 20.04
CA THR A 103 9.04 15.18 20.37
C THR A 103 9.57 14.47 19.14
N GLU A 104 10.79 14.81 18.74
CA GLU A 104 11.29 14.61 17.39
C GLU A 104 11.29 13.14 16.93
N PRO A 105 10.86 12.85 15.67
CA PRO A 105 10.88 11.53 15.01
C PRO A 105 12.22 10.77 15.01
N LEU A 106 13.28 11.38 15.53
CA LEU A 106 14.66 10.90 15.48
C LEU A 106 15.18 10.42 16.83
N VAL A 107 14.51 10.76 17.95
CA VAL A 107 14.96 10.40 19.30
C VAL A 107 14.90 8.88 19.49
N GLY A 108 16.01 8.29 19.96
CA GLY A 108 16.14 6.85 20.17
C GLY A 108 16.48 6.03 18.92
N LEU A 109 16.55 6.67 17.74
CA LEU A 109 17.00 5.99 16.51
C LEU A 109 18.52 5.95 16.43
N SER A 110 19.06 4.78 16.06
CA SER A 110 20.46 4.67 15.67
C SER A 110 20.76 5.49 14.40
N ARG A 111 22.03 5.82 14.18
CA ARG A 111 22.52 6.47 12.96
C ARG A 111 22.03 5.81 11.68
N ALA A 112 22.08 4.48 11.61
CA ALA A 112 21.63 3.72 10.45
C ALA A 112 20.12 3.84 10.22
N GLN A 113 19.33 3.81 11.30
CA GLN A 113 17.87 3.99 11.22
C GLN A 113 17.50 5.41 10.77
N ARG A 114 18.18 6.45 11.28
CA ARG A 114 17.97 7.84 10.84
C ARG A 114 18.26 8.02 9.36
N GLN A 115 19.36 7.46 8.86
CA GLN A 115 19.69 7.47 7.43
C GLN A 115 18.63 6.73 6.60
N GLN A 116 18.17 5.57 7.07
CA GLN A 116 17.15 4.79 6.38
C GLN A 116 15.82 5.53 6.32
N LEU A 117 15.43 6.18 7.41
CA LEU A 117 14.24 7.03 7.45
C LEU A 117 14.35 8.18 6.45
N GLY A 118 15.49 8.88 6.40
CA GLY A 118 15.75 9.93 5.42
C GLY A 118 15.63 9.42 3.97
N ARG A 119 16.11 8.21 3.67
CA ARG A 119 15.94 7.60 2.34
C ARG A 119 14.47 7.31 2.01
N LEU A 120 13.70 6.79 2.95
CA LEU A 120 12.27 6.50 2.75
C LEU A 120 11.48 7.79 2.53
N ASP A 121 11.76 8.82 3.31
CA ASP A 121 11.11 10.12 3.15
C ASP A 121 11.49 10.80 1.84
N ALA A 122 12.74 10.71 1.41
CA ALA A 122 13.13 11.18 0.08
C ALA A 122 12.36 10.46 -1.03
N GLN A 123 12.02 9.18 -0.88
CA GLN A 123 11.17 8.50 -1.88
C GLN A 123 9.75 9.06 -1.92
N ARG A 124 9.22 9.46 -0.76
CA ARG A 124 7.85 9.96 -0.60
C ARG A 124 7.70 11.43 -0.92
N TYR A 125 8.69 12.27 -0.66
CA TYR A 125 8.53 13.72 -0.72
C TYR A 125 9.37 14.40 -1.82
N TYR A 126 10.46 13.78 -2.29
CA TYR A 126 11.28 14.37 -3.34
C TYR A 126 10.67 14.17 -4.75
N HIS A 127 10.05 15.23 -5.27
CA HIS A 127 9.37 15.24 -6.57
C HIS A 127 9.89 16.33 -7.52
N GLN A 128 11.12 16.19 -8.02
CA GLN A 128 11.70 17.18 -8.94
C GLN A 128 11.73 16.69 -10.39
N SER A 129 10.94 17.30 -11.28
CA SER A 129 10.87 16.94 -12.71
C SER A 129 11.91 17.68 -13.57
N GLY A 130 12.41 18.83 -13.11
CA GLY A 130 13.37 19.66 -13.84
C GLY A 130 14.58 18.91 -14.44
N PRO A 131 15.26 18.00 -13.71
CA PRO A 131 16.40 17.24 -14.25
C PRO A 131 16.07 16.37 -15.47
N TYR A 132 14.82 15.89 -15.58
CA TYR A 132 14.34 15.14 -16.75
C TYR A 132 14.22 16.07 -17.95
N TRP A 133 13.46 17.16 -17.81
CA TRP A 133 13.19 18.09 -18.89
C TRP A 133 14.44 18.81 -19.39
N ALA A 134 15.36 19.13 -18.47
CA ALA A 134 16.65 19.69 -18.85
C ALA A 134 17.43 18.75 -19.77
N ALA A 135 17.60 17.48 -19.37
CA ALA A 135 18.32 16.49 -20.18
C ALA A 135 17.60 16.17 -21.50
N PHE A 136 16.26 16.03 -21.47
CA PHE A 136 15.45 15.82 -22.65
C PHE A 136 15.64 16.98 -23.65
N GLY A 137 15.44 18.22 -23.20
CA GLY A 137 15.53 19.40 -24.07
C GLY A 137 16.93 19.63 -24.64
N THR A 138 17.99 19.50 -23.81
CA THR A 138 19.36 19.66 -24.31
C THR A 138 19.73 18.59 -25.32
N THR A 139 19.28 17.35 -25.12
CA THR A 139 19.55 16.24 -26.06
C THR A 139 18.74 16.39 -27.34
N LEU A 140 17.50 16.88 -27.24
CA LEU A 140 16.68 17.16 -28.41
C LEU A 140 17.31 18.27 -29.28
N TYR A 141 17.87 19.31 -28.65
CA TYR A 141 18.48 20.44 -29.35
C TYR A 141 19.88 20.14 -29.90
N LEU A 142 20.77 19.55 -29.10
CA LEU A 142 22.17 19.28 -29.49
C LEU A 142 22.35 17.94 -30.21
N GLY A 143 21.35 17.08 -30.18
CA GLY A 143 21.43 15.69 -30.64
C GLY A 143 22.01 14.73 -29.59
N PRO A 144 21.92 13.41 -29.82
CA PRO A 144 22.31 12.40 -28.83
C PRO A 144 23.78 12.45 -28.42
N LEU A 145 24.69 12.69 -29.38
CA LEU A 145 26.13 12.70 -29.13
C LEU A 145 26.55 13.90 -28.28
N LEU A 146 26.18 15.12 -28.71
CA LEU A 146 26.55 16.34 -28.01
C LEU A 146 25.72 16.56 -26.73
N GLY A 147 24.50 16.04 -26.68
CA GLY A 147 23.62 16.06 -25.51
C GLY A 147 24.10 15.21 -24.33
N LEU A 148 25.05 14.31 -24.54
CA LEU A 148 25.63 13.46 -23.50
C LEU A 148 26.42 14.30 -22.47
N ALA A 149 27.21 15.28 -22.93
CA ALA A 149 28.02 16.15 -22.06
C ALA A 149 27.17 16.93 -21.02
N PRO A 150 26.12 17.69 -21.40
CA PRO A 150 25.27 18.36 -20.42
C PRO A 150 24.51 17.37 -19.55
N THR A 151 24.10 16.21 -20.07
CA THR A 151 23.44 15.15 -19.28
C THR A 151 24.32 14.64 -18.14
N ILE A 152 25.60 14.36 -18.43
CA ILE A 152 26.59 13.98 -17.41
C ILE A 152 26.73 15.09 -16.37
N GLY A 153 26.90 16.35 -16.80
CA GLY A 153 26.99 17.50 -15.91
C GLY A 153 25.79 17.63 -14.98
N ILE A 154 24.57 17.57 -15.51
CA ILE A 154 23.33 17.64 -14.73
C ILE A 154 23.27 16.49 -13.71
N SER A 155 23.63 15.27 -14.11
CA SER A 155 23.55 14.08 -13.25
C SER A 155 24.59 14.07 -12.11
N SER A 156 25.74 14.70 -12.32
CA SER A 156 26.86 14.68 -11.38
C SER A 156 26.72 15.69 -10.24
N VAL A 157 26.05 16.81 -10.49
CA VAL A 157 25.86 17.85 -9.47
C VAL A 157 24.88 17.38 -8.39
N PRO A 158 25.19 17.53 -7.09
CA PRO A 158 24.27 17.17 -6.02
C PRO A 158 22.99 18.05 -6.02
N VAL A 159 21.90 17.53 -5.45
CA VAL A 159 20.67 18.29 -5.22
C VAL A 159 20.96 19.42 -4.23
N ARG A 160 20.51 20.64 -4.54
CA ARG A 160 20.69 21.79 -3.65
C ARG A 160 19.72 21.71 -2.47
N ALA A 161 20.13 22.20 -1.29
CA ALA A 161 19.30 22.18 -0.07
C ALA A 161 17.90 22.76 -0.29
N ARG A 162 17.78 23.88 -1.02
CA ARG A 162 16.49 24.51 -1.38
C ARG A 162 15.52 23.63 -2.18
N ASN A 163 16.01 22.57 -2.83
CA ASN A 163 15.21 21.64 -3.62
C ASN A 163 14.87 20.36 -2.84
N LEU A 164 15.34 20.24 -1.59
CA LEU A 164 14.95 19.15 -0.70
C LEU A 164 13.61 19.50 -0.09
N ALA A 165 12.57 18.82 -0.55
CA ALA A 165 11.23 18.93 0.00
C ALA A 165 11.15 18.01 1.22
N ALA A 166 11.70 18.46 2.34
CA ALA A 166 11.83 17.62 3.52
C ALA A 166 11.23 18.28 4.77
N PRO A 167 10.75 17.46 5.71
CA PRO A 167 10.28 17.88 7.03
C PRO A 167 11.38 18.63 7.84
N PRO A 168 11.07 19.23 9.02
CA PRO A 168 12.05 19.90 9.88
C PRO A 168 13.27 19.04 10.29
N LEU A 169 13.22 17.73 10.02
CA LEU A 169 14.23 16.71 10.29
C LEU A 169 15.53 16.87 9.51
N LEU A 170 15.59 17.73 8.48
CA LEU A 170 16.86 18.02 7.78
C LEU A 170 17.93 18.67 8.66
N ALA A 171 17.57 19.15 9.85
CA ALA A 171 18.54 19.63 10.82
C ALA A 171 19.47 18.52 11.34
N ASP A 172 19.02 17.26 11.34
CA ASP A 172 19.83 16.12 11.74
C ASP A 172 20.72 15.64 10.59
N ALA A 173 22.04 15.59 10.84
CA ALA A 173 23.03 15.29 9.81
C ALA A 173 22.91 13.86 9.24
N ASP A 174 22.54 12.88 10.07
CA ASP A 174 22.41 11.49 9.65
C ASP A 174 21.17 11.29 8.77
N TYR A 175 20.03 11.86 9.19
CA TYR A 175 18.81 11.90 8.40
C TYR A 175 19.02 12.63 7.07
N ALA A 176 19.60 13.84 7.11
CA ALA A 176 19.84 14.66 5.94
C ALA A 176 20.76 13.95 4.94
N HIS A 177 21.79 13.25 5.41
CA HIS A 177 22.67 12.45 4.55
C HIS A 177 21.90 11.35 3.81
N GLY A 178 21.06 10.59 4.51
CA GLY A 178 20.21 9.55 3.91
C GLY A 178 19.24 10.12 2.87
N TYR A 179 18.57 11.23 3.21
CA TYR A 179 17.64 11.92 2.31
C TYR A 179 18.36 12.40 1.05
N GLN A 180 19.49 13.10 1.22
CA GLN A 180 20.29 13.65 0.12
C GLN A 180 20.80 12.58 -0.83
N GLN A 181 21.27 11.43 -0.29
CA GLN A 181 21.75 10.31 -1.08
C GLN A 181 20.64 9.78 -2.01
N GLN A 182 19.44 9.59 -1.48
CA GLN A 182 18.30 9.10 -2.25
C GLN A 182 17.79 10.14 -3.26
N ALA A 183 17.74 11.43 -2.88
CA ALA A 183 17.36 12.51 -3.78
C ALA A 183 18.32 12.62 -4.98
N ASN A 184 19.63 12.50 -4.75
CA ASN A 184 20.65 12.45 -5.79
C ASN A 184 20.46 11.26 -6.73
N ARG A 185 20.20 10.06 -6.18
CA ARG A 185 19.93 8.87 -6.98
C ARG A 185 18.71 9.06 -7.87
N ARG A 186 17.62 9.62 -7.34
CA ARG A 186 16.39 9.88 -8.11
C ARG A 186 16.60 10.95 -9.17
N LYS A 187 17.36 12.02 -8.86
CA LYS A 187 17.77 13.04 -9.83
C LYS A 187 18.50 12.40 -11.01
N ARG A 188 19.55 11.61 -10.74
CA ARG A 188 20.33 10.91 -11.77
C ARG A 188 19.45 10.03 -12.65
N GLY A 189 18.58 9.21 -12.03
CA GLY A 189 17.63 8.38 -12.77
C GLY A 189 16.72 9.19 -13.70
N ARG A 190 16.17 10.31 -13.22
CA ARG A 190 15.33 11.21 -14.05
C ARG A 190 16.11 11.87 -15.19
N THR A 191 17.34 12.29 -14.95
CA THR A 191 18.23 12.87 -15.96
C THR A 191 18.52 11.87 -17.08
N TRP A 192 18.90 10.64 -16.74
CA TRP A 192 19.14 9.58 -17.74
C TRP A 192 17.86 9.15 -18.47
N ALA A 193 16.72 9.14 -17.78
CA ALA A 193 15.43 8.91 -18.42
C ALA A 193 15.13 9.97 -19.49
N GLY A 194 15.35 11.26 -19.19
CA GLY A 194 15.14 12.36 -20.14
C GLY A 194 16.03 12.25 -21.38
N TYR A 195 17.33 11.99 -21.18
CA TYR A 195 18.27 11.73 -22.26
C TYR A 195 17.85 10.52 -23.12
N GLY A 196 17.47 9.41 -22.48
CA GLY A 196 17.03 8.20 -23.17
C GLY A 196 15.77 8.42 -23.99
N THR A 197 14.78 9.14 -23.46
CA THR A 197 13.56 9.50 -24.21
C THR A 197 13.90 10.35 -25.43
N ALA A 198 14.71 11.40 -25.30
CA ALA A 198 15.11 12.24 -26.43
C ALA A 198 15.90 11.47 -27.49
N THR A 199 16.82 10.60 -27.06
CA THR A 199 17.56 9.72 -27.98
C THR A 199 16.62 8.79 -28.75
N GLY A 200 15.59 8.26 -28.09
CA GLY A 200 14.56 7.45 -28.74
C GLY A 200 13.81 8.20 -29.86
N VAL A 201 13.56 9.51 -29.69
CA VAL A 201 12.97 10.34 -30.76
C VAL A 201 13.86 10.36 -32.00
N TYR A 202 15.18 10.53 -31.83
CA TYR A 202 16.14 10.48 -32.94
C TYR A 202 16.16 9.12 -33.65
N VAL A 203 16.09 8.02 -32.91
CA VAL A 203 16.03 6.67 -33.50
C VAL A 203 14.80 6.52 -34.38
N VAL A 204 13.63 6.96 -33.91
CA VAL A 204 12.38 6.91 -34.69
C VAL A 204 12.45 7.80 -35.93
N LEU A 205 12.96 9.03 -35.81
CA LEU A 205 13.11 9.94 -36.96
C LEU A 205 14.09 9.40 -38.00
N PHE A 206 15.21 8.83 -37.55
CA PHE A 206 16.19 8.21 -38.43
C PHE A 206 15.61 6.99 -39.17
N ALA A 207 14.87 6.13 -38.46
CA ALA A 207 14.18 5.00 -39.08
C ALA A 207 13.13 5.45 -40.11
N ALA A 208 12.34 6.48 -39.78
CA ALA A 208 11.36 7.05 -40.71
C ALA A 208 12.02 7.66 -41.96
N LEU A 209 13.16 8.34 -41.80
CA LEU A 209 13.93 8.86 -42.92
C LEU A 209 14.43 7.73 -43.83
N LEU A 210 15.02 6.68 -43.26
CA LEU A 210 15.46 5.51 -44.04
C LEU A 210 14.30 4.85 -44.79
N ALA A 211 13.15 4.70 -44.13
CA ALA A 211 11.95 4.17 -44.77
C ALA A 211 11.49 5.05 -45.93
N SER A 212 11.53 6.38 -45.78
CA SER A 212 11.15 7.32 -46.85
C SER A 212 12.09 7.31 -48.05
N LEU A 213 13.37 6.97 -47.86
CA LEU A 213 14.36 6.86 -48.92
C LEU A 213 14.31 5.52 -49.65
N SER A 214 13.66 4.51 -49.07
CA SER A 214 13.48 3.18 -49.67
C SER A 214 12.24 3.04 -50.56
N HIS A 215 11.43 4.09 -50.67
CA HIS A 215 10.27 4.22 -51.56
C HIS A 215 10.58 5.17 -52.71
#